data_AF-G9D9Y9-F1
#
_entry.id   AF-G9D9Y9-F1
#
_cell.length_a   1.000
_cell.length_b   1.000
_cell.length_c   1.000
_cell.angle_alpha   90.00
_cell.angle_beta   90.00
_cell.angle_gamma   90.00
#
_symmetry.space_group_name_H-M   'P 1'
#
loop_
_entity.id
_entity.type
_entity.pdbx_description
1 polymer ?
#
loop_
_entity_poly.entity_id
_entity_poly.type
_entity_poly.pdbx_seq_one_letter_code
_entity_poly.pdbx_strand_id
1 'polypeptide(L)'
;MPYVNLQNLPTKENVVTEPNQVVVKPIMAKPNAIAKLFGISYSSVNRILKEYDKDNKGIDDLYYSLSSTMTVISIPRFEEYMKQRHKDWM
;
A
#
# COMPACT_ATOMS: atom_id res chain seq x y z
N MET A 1 14.07 26.38 -6.91
CA MET A 1 13.59 26.38 -8.31
C MET A 1 13.98 25.04 -8.91
N PRO A 2 13.03 24.15 -9.27
CA PRO A 2 13.38 22.84 -9.81
C PRO A 2 13.84 22.99 -11.27
N TYR A 3 14.97 22.36 -11.60
CA TYR A 3 15.55 22.35 -12.94
C TYR A 3 14.63 21.57 -13.89
N VAL A 4 14.02 22.26 -14.86
CA VAL A 4 13.27 21.62 -15.95
C VAL A 4 14.28 21.14 -16.99
N ASN A 5 14.43 19.83 -17.12
CA ASN A 5 15.37 19.21 -18.06
C ASN A 5 14.77 19.24 -19.48
N LEU A 6 15.08 20.28 -20.24
CA LEU A 6 14.46 20.67 -21.53
C LEU A 6 14.83 19.80 -22.75
N GLN A 7 15.53 18.67 -22.58
CA GLN A 7 16.10 17.89 -23.71
C GLN A 7 15.37 16.59 -24.06
N ASN A 8 14.32 16.20 -23.34
CA ASN A 8 13.54 15.00 -23.69
C ASN A 8 12.32 15.36 -24.53
N LEU A 9 12.15 14.66 -25.66
CA LEU A 9 10.94 14.75 -26.47
C LEU A 9 9.71 14.40 -25.59
N PRO A 10 8.62 15.18 -25.65
CA PRO A 10 7.42 14.89 -24.89
C PRO A 10 6.80 13.55 -25.33
N THR A 11 7.02 12.50 -24.55
CA THR A 11 6.33 11.20 -24.68
C THR A 11 5.01 11.20 -23.91
N LYS A 12 4.06 10.32 -24.29
CA LYS A 12 2.76 10.16 -23.59
C LYS A 12 2.89 9.89 -22.08
N GLU A 13 4.05 9.38 -21.67
CA GLU A 13 4.41 9.11 -20.27
C GLU A 13 4.90 10.35 -19.52
N ASN A 14 5.46 11.34 -20.23
CA ASN A 14 6.08 12.55 -19.67
C ASN A 14 5.23 13.82 -19.86
N VAL A 15 4.14 13.76 -20.64
CA VAL A 15 3.21 14.88 -20.81
C VAL A 15 1.90 14.57 -20.10
N VAL A 16 1.60 15.38 -19.09
CA VAL A 16 0.28 15.43 -18.46
C VAL A 16 -0.62 16.27 -19.36
N THR A 17 -1.34 15.61 -20.27
CA THR A 17 -2.30 16.28 -21.18
C THR A 17 -3.64 16.57 -20.50
N GLU A 18 -4.01 15.79 -19.48
CA GLU A 18 -5.25 15.95 -18.73
C GLU A 18 -4.99 15.92 -17.20
N PRO A 19 -5.68 16.73 -16.37
CA PRO A 19 -5.49 16.74 -14.91
C PRO A 19 -5.72 15.37 -14.25
N ASN A 20 -6.52 14.50 -14.88
CA ASN A 20 -6.84 13.14 -14.40
C ASN A 20 -5.72 12.12 -14.68
N GLN A 21 -4.65 12.50 -15.36
CA GLN A 21 -3.61 11.58 -15.82
C GLN A 21 -2.52 11.31 -14.77
N VAL A 22 -2.55 12.02 -13.63
CA VAL A 22 -1.68 11.71 -12.49
C VAL A 22 -2.28 10.52 -11.74
N VAL A 23 -1.91 9.31 -12.15
CA VAL A 23 -2.20 8.08 -11.40
C VAL A 23 -1.36 8.09 -10.13
N VAL A 24 -1.83 8.80 -9.11
CA VAL A 24 -1.22 8.74 -7.77
C VAL A 24 -1.52 7.35 -7.24
N LYS A 25 -0.50 6.49 -7.19
CA LYS A 25 -0.62 5.19 -6.52
C LYS A 25 -0.75 5.45 -5.02
N PRO A 26 -1.90 5.16 -4.39
CA PRO A 26 -2.02 5.30 -2.95
C PRO A 26 -1.04 4.32 -2.30
N ILE A 27 -0.15 4.85 -1.46
CA ILE A 27 0.86 4.06 -0.74
C ILE A 27 0.23 3.42 0.51
N MET A 28 -0.84 4.04 1.01
CA MET A 28 -1.47 3.75 2.28
C MET A 28 -2.99 3.76 2.15
N ALA A 29 -3.65 2.84 2.84
CA ALA A 29 -5.11 2.71 2.80
C ALA A 29 -5.69 2.30 4.16
N LYS A 30 -6.95 2.67 4.40
CA LYS A 30 -7.71 2.20 5.56
C LYS A 30 -7.97 0.69 5.45
N PRO A 31 -8.16 -0.03 6.58
CA PRO A 31 -8.42 -1.48 6.54
C PRO A 31 -9.66 -1.85 5.70
N ASN A 32 -10.70 -1.02 5.69
CA ASN A 32 -11.87 -1.20 4.82
C ASN A 32 -11.54 -1.11 3.31
N ALA A 33 -10.57 -0.26 2.94
CA ALA A 33 -10.13 -0.15 1.56
C ALA A 33 -9.21 -1.31 1.18
N ILE A 34 -8.31 -1.74 2.08
CA ILE A 34 -7.50 -2.96 1.91
C ILE A 34 -8.39 -4.18 1.72
N ALA A 35 -9.43 -4.34 2.54
CA ALA A 35 -10.41 -5.43 2.40
C ALA A 35 -10.99 -5.49 0.98
N LYS A 36 -11.40 -4.34 0.44
CA LYS A 36 -11.92 -4.23 -0.94
C LYS A 36 -10.85 -4.50 -2.00
N LEU A 37 -9.64 -3.97 -1.82
CA LEU A 37 -8.52 -4.12 -2.77
C LEU A 37 -8.08 -5.58 -2.91
N PHE A 38 -8.00 -6.31 -1.81
CA PHE A 38 -7.54 -7.70 -1.78
C PHE A 38 -8.69 -8.72 -1.86
N GLY A 39 -9.95 -8.27 -1.97
CA GLY A 39 -11.12 -9.16 -2.06
C GLY A 39 -11.38 -9.98 -0.80
N ILE A 40 -10.97 -9.48 0.37
CA ILE A 40 -11.11 -10.16 1.67
C ILE A 40 -12.05 -9.39 2.60
N SER A 41 -12.59 -10.07 3.61
CA SER A 41 -13.41 -9.40 4.62
C SER A 41 -12.56 -8.50 5.54
N TYR A 42 -13.19 -7.47 6.10
CA TYR A 42 -12.56 -6.63 7.12
C TYR A 42 -12.06 -7.44 8.34
N SER A 43 -12.82 -8.46 8.75
CA SER A 43 -12.44 -9.33 9.86
C SER A 43 -11.18 -10.14 9.55
N SER A 44 -10.98 -10.54 8.29
CA SER A 44 -9.75 -11.18 7.83
C SER A 44 -8.57 -10.21 7.87
N VAL A 45 -8.74 -8.96 7.41
CA VAL A 45 -7.69 -7.93 7.53
C VAL A 45 -7.28 -7.76 9.00
N ASN A 46 -8.25 -7.63 9.92
CA ASN A 46 -7.96 -7.48 11.34
C ASN A 46 -7.26 -8.71 11.95
N ARG A 47 -7.58 -9.93 11.50
CA ARG A 47 -6.86 -11.14 11.90
C ARG A 47 -5.40 -11.09 11.42
N ILE A 48 -5.17 -10.70 10.17
CA ILE A 48 -3.83 -10.57 9.58
C ILE A 48 -3.00 -9.54 10.35
N LEU A 49 -3.56 -8.40 10.71
CA LEU A 49 -2.87 -7.39 11.53
C LEU A 49 -2.51 -7.93 12.93
N LYS A 50 -3.43 -8.65 13.58
CA LYS A 50 -3.14 -9.31 14.88
C LYS A 50 -2.12 -10.43 14.79
N GLU A 51 -2.04 -11.12 13.64
CA GLU A 51 -0.99 -12.10 13.38
C GLU A 51 0.36 -11.40 13.22
N TYR A 52 0.39 -10.28 12.48
CA TYR A 52 1.59 -9.46 12.31
C TYR A 52 2.12 -8.90 13.63
N ASP A 53 1.24 -8.49 14.56
CA ASP A 53 1.64 -8.04 15.90
C ASP A 53 2.34 -9.11 16.73
N LYS A 54 2.12 -10.39 16.41
CA LYS A 54 2.77 -11.52 17.07
C LYS A 54 4.06 -11.92 16.37
N ASP A 55 4.04 -11.89 15.05
CA ASP A 55 5.18 -12.24 14.20
C ASP A 55 5.18 -11.32 12.98
N ASN A 56 6.08 -10.34 13.00
CA ASN A 56 6.23 -9.37 11.92
C ASN A 56 6.94 -9.94 10.69
N LYS A 57 7.48 -11.17 10.76
CA LYS A 57 8.20 -11.87 9.68
C LYS A 57 9.34 -11.03 9.05
N GLY A 58 9.89 -10.09 9.82
CA GLY A 58 10.94 -9.17 9.38
C GLY A 58 10.45 -8.02 8.50
N ILE A 59 9.14 -7.76 8.44
CA ILE A 59 8.58 -6.57 7.80
C ILE A 59 8.29 -5.55 8.89
N ASP A 60 8.91 -4.39 8.82
CA ASP A 60 8.64 -3.29 9.73
C ASP A 60 7.60 -2.32 9.14
N ASP A 61 6.90 -1.62 10.03
CA ASP A 61 5.98 -0.53 9.69
C ASP A 61 4.87 -0.95 8.68
N LEU A 62 4.28 -2.13 8.85
CA LEU A 62 3.14 -2.59 8.04
C LEU A 62 1.94 -1.64 8.13
N TYR A 63 1.66 -1.15 9.34
CA TYR A 63 0.55 -0.25 9.58
C TYR A 63 0.91 0.79 10.64
N TYR A 64 0.24 1.94 10.58
CA TYR A 64 0.34 3.01 11.55
C TYR A 64 -1.00 3.19 12.25
N SER A 65 -0.98 3.13 13.58
CA SER A 65 -2.12 3.49 14.41
C SER A 65 -2.05 4.99 14.71
N LEU A 66 -2.86 5.79 14.02
CA LEU A 66 -2.95 7.24 14.24
C LEU A 66 -3.84 7.58 15.45
N SER A 67 -4.78 6.70 15.78
CA SER A 67 -5.61 6.76 16.98
C SER A 67 -6.15 5.37 17.31
N SER A 68 -6.81 5.21 18.46
CA SER A 68 -7.52 3.97 18.83
C SER A 68 -8.57 3.51 17.81
N THR A 69 -9.06 4.43 16.96
CA THR A 69 -10.09 4.16 15.94
C THR A 69 -9.57 4.25 14.52
N MET A 70 -8.36 4.75 14.31
CA MET A 70 -7.83 5.05 12.98
C MET A 70 -6.48 4.40 12.75
N THR A 71 -6.50 3.35 11.93
CA THR A 71 -5.32 2.64 11.45
C THR A 71 -5.19 2.83 9.95
N VAL A 72 -3.95 2.95 9.48
CA VAL A 72 -3.63 3.05 8.05
C VAL A 72 -2.57 2.00 7.73
N ILE A 73 -2.81 1.23 6.68
CA ILE A 73 -1.98 0.09 6.28
C ILE A 73 -1.22 0.45 5.01
N SER A 74 0.07 0.14 4.98
CA SER A 74 0.90 0.26 3.77
C SER A 74 0.55 -0.87 2.79
N ILE A 75 0.02 -0.51 1.62
CA ILE A 75 -0.35 -1.48 0.57
C ILE A 75 0.84 -2.37 0.14
N PRO A 76 2.03 -1.82 -0.20
CA PRO A 76 3.14 -2.65 -0.67
C PRO A 76 3.65 -3.62 0.40
N ARG A 77 3.73 -3.18 1.67
CA ARG A 77 4.17 -4.03 2.78
C ARG A 77 3.15 -5.10 3.14
N PHE A 78 1.86 -4.80 2.98
CA PHE A 78 0.80 -5.78 3.18
C PHE A 78 0.89 -6.92 2.15
N GLU A 79 1.19 -6.59 0.90
CA GLU A 79 1.44 -7.61 -0.14
C GLU A 79 2.67 -8.47 0.19
N GLU A 80 3.75 -7.84 0.65
CA GLU A 80 4.98 -8.53 1.05
C GLU A 80 4.74 -9.49 2.24
N TYR A 81 3.99 -9.03 3.25
CA TYR A 81 3.62 -9.86 4.39
C TYR A 81 2.75 -11.04 3.98
N MET A 82 1.80 -10.83 3.07
CA MET A 82 1.00 -11.92 2.52
C MET A 82 1.85 -12.94 1.76
N LYS A 83 2.87 -12.51 1.00
CA LYS A 83 3.79 -13.41 0.30
C LYS A 83 4.63 -14.25 1.27
N GLN A 84 5.15 -13.65 2.33
CA GLN A 84 5.88 -14.38 3.36
C GLN A 84 4.96 -15.36 4.11
N ARG A 85 3.76 -14.91 4.49
CA ARG A 85 2.74 -15.77 5.11
C ARG A 85 2.36 -16.97 4.25
N HIS A 86 2.29 -16.81 2.93
CA HIS A 86 2.04 -17.94 2.03
C HIS A 86 3.21 -18.92 1.97
N LYS A 87 4.47 -18.44 2.03
CA LYS A 87 5.65 -19.32 2.03
C LYS A 87 5.71 -20.21 3.27
N ASP A 88 5.26 -19.73 4.42
CA ASP A 88 5.22 -20.55 5.65
C ASP A 88 4.11 -21.62 5.63
N TRP A 89 3.15 -21.52 4.71
CA TRP A 89 2.12 -22.54 4.50
C TRP A 89 2.52 -23.63 3.51
N MET A 90 3.64 -23.46 2.80
CA MET A 90 4.10 -24.35 1.73
C MET A 90 5.33 -25.14 2.19
#